data_AF-A0A1I6DYN8-F1
#
_entry.id   AF-A0A1I6DYN8-F1
#
_cell.length_a   1.000
_cell.length_b   1.000
_cell.length_c   1.000
_cell.angle_alpha   90.00
_cell.angle_beta   90.00
_cell.angle_gamma   90.00
#
_symmetry.space_group_name_H-M   'P 1'
#
loop_
_entity.id
_entity.type
_entity.pdbx_description
1 polymer ?
#
loop_
_entity_poly.entity_id
_entity_poly.type
_entity_poly.pdbx_seq_one_letter_code
_entity_poly.pdbx_strand_id
1 'polypeptide(L)' 'MLIALEKFLEMASEEKVSEVISVFKCKKDPDIENFIKDKAIIYERKAKSRTHLIFDEEAKLAG' A
#
# COMPACT_ATOMS: atom_id res chain seq x y z
N MET A 1 6.48 10.86 -3.58
CA MET A 1 5.06 11.18 -3.87
C MET A 1 4.16 10.49 -2.85
N LEU A 2 3.15 11.17 -2.30
CA LEU A 2 2.20 10.56 -1.36
C LEU A 2 0.85 10.33 -2.05
N ILE A 3 0.32 9.11 -1.98
CA ILE A 3 -0.92 8.68 -2.64
C ILE A 3 -1.79 7.93 -1.63
N ALA A 4 -3.07 8.32 -1.51
CA ALA A 4 -4.02 7.54 -0.72
C ALA A 4 -4.32 6.20 -1.41
N LEU A 5 -4.37 5.10 -0.64
CA LEU A 5 -4.61 3.76 -1.19
C LEU A 5 -5.96 3.67 -1.92
N GLU A 6 -6.99 4.34 -1.40
CA GLU A 6 -8.28 4.48 -2.09
C GLU A 6 -8.13 5.03 -3.51
N LYS A 7 -7.43 6.17 -3.66
CA LYS A 7 -7.19 6.77 -4.98
C LYS A 7 -6.37 5.84 -5.89
N PHE A 8 -5.43 5.10 -5.32
CA PHE A 8 -4.64 4.16 -6.11
C PHE A 8 -5.51 3.00 -6.65
N LEU A 9 -6.45 2.51 -5.84
CA LEU A 9 -7.45 1.51 -6.24
C LEU A 9 -8.49 2.05 -7.24
N GLU A 10 -8.70 3.37 -7.31
CA GLU A 10 -9.53 4.01 -8.35
C GLU A 10 -8.77 4.16 -9.68
N MET A 11 -7.46 4.37 -9.63
CA MET A 11 -6.61 4.60 -10.80
C MET A 11 -6.10 3.29 -11.44
N ALA A 12 -6.06 2.20 -10.69
CA ALA A 12 -5.55 0.90 -11.12
C ALA A 12 -6.41 -0.26 -10.60
N SER A 13 -6.32 -1.43 -11.24
CA SER A 13 -7.01 -2.62 -10.73
C SER A 13 -6.45 -3.04 -9.37
N GLU A 14 -7.28 -3.66 -8.52
CA GLU A 14 -6.85 -4.19 -7.23
C GLU A 14 -5.69 -5.18 -7.37
N GLU A 15 -5.70 -6.03 -8.40
CA GLU A 15 -4.60 -6.95 -8.71
C GLU A 15 -3.28 -6.20 -8.91
N LYS A 16 -3.32 -5.09 -9.66
CA LYS A 16 -2.12 -4.27 -9.89
C LYS A 16 -1.63 -3.60 -8.63
N VAL A 17 -2.54 -3.08 -7.80
CA VAL A 17 -2.20 -2.50 -6.50
C VAL A 17 -1.59 -3.57 -5.59
N SER A 18 -2.18 -4.78 -5.57
CA SER A 18 -1.68 -5.93 -4.81
C SER A 18 -0.27 -6.34 -5.25
N GLU A 19 0.02 -6.38 -6.56
CA GLU A 19 1.38 -6.63 -7.06
C GLU A 19 2.38 -5.61 -6.51
N VAL A 20 2.04 -4.31 -6.57
CA VAL A 20 2.92 -3.22 -6.12
C VAL A 20 3.20 -3.26 -4.62
N ILE A 21 2.17 -3.50 -3.80
CA ILE A 21 2.35 -3.56 -2.33
C ILE A 21 3.00 -4.89 -1.88
N SER A 22 2.86 -5.97 -2.66
CA SER A 22 3.46 -7.28 -2.32
C SER A 22 4.99 -7.28 -2.27
N VAL A 23 5.62 -6.41 -3.07
CA VAL A 23 7.08 -6.26 -3.12
C VAL A 23 7.62 -5.31 -2.06
N PHE A 24 6.76 -4.66 -1.27
CA PHE A 24 7.17 -3.78 -0.18
C PHE A 24 8.04 -4.54 0.84
N LYS A 25 9.07 -3.87 1.37
CA LYS A 25 9.95 -4.44 2.38
C LYS A 25 10.25 -3.41 3.47
N CYS A 26 10.00 -3.78 4.73
CA CYS A 26 10.31 -2.93 5.88
C CYS A 26 11.18 -3.70 6.87
N LYS A 27 12.49 -3.43 6.87
CA LYS A 27 13.43 -4.06 7.83
C LYS A 27 13.23 -3.60 9.27
N LYS A 28 12.69 -2.38 9.45
CA LYS A 28 12.54 -1.75 10.77
C LYS A 28 11.38 -2.34 11.54
N ASP A 29 10.30 -2.69 10.85
CA ASP A 29 9.07 -3.18 11.47
C ASP A 29 8.36 -4.17 10.54
N PRO A 30 8.43 -5.48 10.83
CA PRO A 30 7.78 -6.51 10.03
C PRO A 30 6.25 -6.44 10.11
N ASP A 31 5.66 -5.85 11.16
CA ASP A 31 4.21 -5.72 11.27
C ASP A 31 3.68 -4.71 10.26
N ILE A 32 4.44 -3.65 9.95
CA ILE A 32 4.11 -2.71 8.86
C ILE A 32 4.19 -3.43 7.51
N GLU A 33 5.23 -4.24 7.27
CA GLU A 33 5.35 -5.02 6.03
C GLU A 33 4.14 -5.95 5.85
N ASN A 34 3.80 -6.72 6.88
CA ASN A 34 2.66 -7.65 6.86
C ASN A 34 1.33 -6.90 6.72
N PHE A 35 1.18 -5.74 7.36
CA PHE A 35 -0.02 -4.91 7.22
C PHE A 35 -0.21 -4.45 5.77
N ILE A 36 0.84 -3.90 5.15
CA ILE A 36 0.78 -3.40 3.78
C ILE A 36 0.43 -4.52 2.80
N LYS A 37 1.00 -5.72 2.98
CA LYS A 37 0.78 -6.86 2.07
C LYS A 37 -0.59 -7.52 2.24
N ASP A 38 -1.00 -7.75 3.47
CA ASP A 38 -2.11 -8.67 3.75
C ASP A 38 -3.40 -7.93 4.14
N LYS A 39 -3.29 -6.72 4.70
CA LYS A 39 -4.41 -6.06 5.40
C LYS A 39 -4.81 -4.71 4.81
N ALA A 40 -3.91 -3.97 4.18
CA ALA A 40 -4.15 -2.59 3.76
C ALA A 40 -5.38 -2.44 2.86
N ILE A 41 -5.49 -3.26 1.81
CA ILE A 41 -6.64 -3.23 0.88
C ILE A 41 -7.95 -3.61 1.61
N ILE A 42 -7.92 -4.65 2.44
CA ILE A 42 -9.10 -5.11 3.20
C ILE A 42 -9.58 -4.01 4.16
N TYR A 43 -8.64 -3.33 4.82
CA TYR A 43 -8.94 -2.30 5.81
C TYR A 43 -9.46 -1.03 5.15
N GLU A 44 -8.94 -0.67 3.98
CA GLU A 44 -9.44 0.44 3.17
C GLU A 44 -10.90 0.18 2.77
N ARG A 45 -11.20 -1.01 2.25
CA ARG A 45 -12.57 -1.42 1.87
C ARG A 45 -13.56 -1.42 3.03
N LYS A 46 -13.10 -1.78 4.22
CA LYS A 46 -13.93 -1.83 5.43
C LYS A 46 -14.00 -0.49 6.16
N ALA A 47 -13.41 0.58 5.60
CA ALA A 47 -13.25 1.87 6.26
C ALA A 47 -12.65 1.76 7.69
N LYS A 48 -11.84 0.71 7.92
CA LYS A 48 -11.23 0.41 9.23
C LYS A 48 -9.96 1.22 9.44
N SER A 49 -9.26 1.53 8.37
CA SER A 49 -8.08 2.39 8.36
C SER A 49 -7.96 3.06 7.00
N ARG A 50 -7.45 4.29 6.98
CA ARG A 50 -7.08 5.00 5.75
C ARG A 50 -5.58 4.86 5.55
N THR A 51 -5.18 4.24 4.45
CA THR A 51 -3.76 3.99 4.16
C THR A 51 -3.25 5.04 3.17
N HIS A 52 -2.09 5.61 3.46
CA HIS A 52 -1.36 6.48 2.53
C HIS A 52 -0.03 5.82 2.21
N LEU A 53 0.29 5.76 0.92
CA LEU A 53 1.50 5.18 0.37
C LEU A 53 2.46 6.29 -0.03
N ILE A 54 3.72 6.12 0.31
CA ILE A 54 4.82 7.02 -0.05
C ILE A 54 5.66 6.31 -1.11
N PHE A 55 5.72 6.89 -2.29
CA PHE A 55 6.62 6.48 -3.36
C PHE A 55 7.87 7.36 -3.36
N ASP A 56 9.03 6.77 -3.62
CA ASP A 56 10.28 7.51 -3.83
C ASP A 56 10.33 8.17 -5.23
N GLU A 57 11.48 8.78 -5.55
CA GLU A 57 11.71 9.45 -6.84
C GLU A 57 11.79 8.46 -8.03
N GLU A 58 12.05 7.18 -7.76
CA GLU A 58 12.07 6.10 -8.75
C GLU A 58 10.70 5.38 -8.87
N ALA A 59 9.65 5.93 -8.27
CA ALA A 59 8.31 5.36 -8.21
C ALA A 59 8.22 3.98 -7.51
N LYS A 60 9.14 3.69 -6.58
CA LYS A 60 9.09 2.50 -5.73
C LYS A 60 8.39 2.83 -4.41
N LEU A 61 7.63 1.87 -3.88
CA LEU A 61 6.95 2.04 -2.59
C LEU A 61 7.96 2.04 -1.44
N ALA A 62 8.02 3.16 -0.72
CA ALA A 62 8.99 3.46 0.32
C ALA A 62 8.39 3.49 1.74
N GLY A 63 7.07 3.68 1.87
CA GLY A 63 6.39 3.72 3.17
C GLY A 63 4.88 3.81 3.10
#